data_AF-V9W3U5-F1
#
_entry.id   AF-V9W3U5-F1
#
_cell.length_a   1.000
_cell.length_b   1.000
_cell.length_c   1.000
_cell.angle_alpha   90.00
_cell.angle_beta   90.00
_cell.angle_gamma   90.00
#
_symmetry.space_group_name_H-M   'P 1'
#
loop_
_entity.id
_entity.type
_entity.pdbx_description
1 polymer ?
#
loop_
_entity_poly.entity_id
_entity_poly.type
_entity_poly.pdbx_seq_one_letter_code
_entity_poly.pdbx_strand_id
1 'polypeptide(L)' 'MAEEVLKGVSPTNIPVRFSEKLDLMINPKAAVEQGITLTEEMKQGAILVEK' A
#
# COMPACT_ATOMS: atom_id res chain seq x y z
N MET A 1 10.00 -8.42 13.28
CA MET A 1 9.06 -8.76 14.37
C MET A 1 8.85 -10.27 14.48
N ALA A 2 8.15 -10.94 13.56
CA ALA A 2 7.87 -12.38 13.70
C ALA A 2 9.14 -13.26 13.86
N GLU A 3 10.15 -13.05 13.00
CA GLU A 3 11.43 -13.76 13.10
C GLU A 3 12.18 -13.48 14.42
N GLU A 4 12.14 -12.24 14.91
CA GLU A 4 12.82 -11.82 16.14
C GLU A 4 12.19 -12.45 17.39
N VAL A 5 10.85 -12.54 17.43
CA VAL A 5 10.12 -13.23 18.50
C VAL A 5 10.42 -14.73 18.49
N LEU A 6 10.48 -15.36 17.32
CA LEU A 6 10.83 -16.77 17.19
C LEU A 6 12.28 -17.07 17.65
N LYS A 7 13.17 -16.07 17.59
CA LYS A 7 14.54 -16.14 18.12
C LYS A 7 14.62 -15.83 19.62
N GLY A 8 13.49 -15.63 20.31
CA GLY A 8 13.41 -15.44 21.76
C GLY A 8 13.47 -13.98 22.24
N VAL A 9 13.40 -13.00 21.33
CA VAL A 9 13.32 -11.58 21.72
C VAL A 9 11.93 -11.30 22.31
N SER A 10 11.89 -10.72 23.51
CA SER A 10 10.63 -10.31 24.15
C SER A 10 9.89 -9.28 23.28
N PRO A 11 8.59 -9.49 22.96
CA PRO A 11 7.80 -8.55 22.18
C PRO A 11 7.78 -7.13 22.75
N THR A 12 7.89 -6.97 24.08
CA THR A 12 7.93 -5.66 24.76
C THR A 12 9.15 -4.82 24.36
N ASN A 13 10.22 -5.46 23.87
CA ASN A 13 11.45 -4.80 23.44
C ASN A 13 11.45 -4.50 21.94
N ILE A 14 10.44 -4.94 21.18
CA ILE A 14 10.36 -4.70 19.74
C ILE A 14 9.57 -3.40 19.52
N PRO A 15 10.19 -2.35 18.94
CA PRO A 15 9.49 -1.10 18.69
C PRO A 15 8.40 -1.29 17.64
N VAL A 16 7.25 -0.62 17.85
CA VAL A 16 6.18 -0.56 16.86
C VAL A 16 6.70 0.21 15.65
N ARG A 17 6.60 -0.39 14.47
CA ARG A 17 7.03 0.22 13.20
C ARG A 17 5.83 0.76 12.44
N PHE A 18 6.03 1.90 11.78
CA PHE A 18 5.08 2.49 10.86
C PHE A 18 5.60 2.34 9.42
N SER A 19 4.70 2.28 8.45
CA SER A 19 5.08 2.25 7.04
C SER A 19 5.64 3.61 6.61
N GLU A 20 6.84 3.62 6.06
CA GLU A 20 7.52 4.85 5.63
C GLU A 20 7.16 5.26 4.20
N LYS A 21 6.63 4.31 3.41
CA LYS A 21 6.28 4.51 2.01
C LYS A 21 4.89 3.98 1.75
N LEU A 22 4.13 4.77 0.99
CA LEU A 22 2.80 4.43 0.50
C LEU A 22 2.85 4.55 -1.02
N ASP A 23 2.41 3.50 -1.70
CA ASP A 23 2.25 3.50 -3.15
C ASP A 23 0.80 3.81 -3.50
N LEU A 24 0.60 4.76 -4.40
CA LEU A 24 -0.73 5.06 -4.92
C LEU A 24 -1.12 3.96 -5.91
N MET A 25 -2.22 3.25 -5.66
CA MET A 25 -2.74 2.23 -6.57
C MET A 25 -4.12 2.64 -7.07
N ILE A 26 -4.33 2.59 -8.40
CA ILE A 26 -5.60 2.98 -9.02
C ILE A 26 -6.11 1.82 -9.87
N ASN A 27 -7.39 1.50 -9.76
CA ASN A 27 -8.08 0.57 -10.65
C ASN A 27 -8.85 1.34 -11.73
N PRO A 28 -8.35 1.42 -12.97
CA PRO A 28 -9.01 2.17 -14.04
C PRO A 28 -10.38 1.62 -14.41
N LYS A 29 -10.55 0.30 -14.34
CA LYS A 29 -11.82 -0.37 -14.66
C LYS A 29 -12.91 0.07 -13.68
N ALA A 30 -12.62 0.05 -12.38
CA ALA A 30 -13.55 0.51 -11.36
C ALA A 30 -13.87 2.01 -11.50
N ALA A 31 -12.89 2.83 -11.90
CA ALA A 31 -13.12 4.25 -12.15
C ALA A 31 -14.13 4.45 -13.29
N VAL A 32 -13.97 3.73 -14.41
CA VAL A 32 -14.90 3.80 -15.56
C VAL A 32 -16.30 3.33 -15.17
N GLU A 33 -16.41 2.21 -14.44
CA GLU A 33 -17.71 1.69 -13.96
C GLU A 33 -18.44 2.66 -13.02
N GLN A 34 -17.70 3.47 -12.25
CA GLN A 34 -18.23 4.51 -11.38
C GLN A 34 -18.45 5.87 -12.10
N GLY A 35 -18.20 5.94 -13.41
CA GLY A 35 -18.32 7.17 -14.19
C GLY A 35 -17.22 8.20 -13.88
N ILE A 36 -16.11 7.76 -13.29
CA ILE A 36 -14.95 8.60 -12.94
C ILE A 36 -13.95 8.57 -14.08
N THR A 37 -13.61 9.75 -14.60
CA THR A 37 -12.53 9.92 -15.59
C THR A 37 -11.22 10.22 -14.87
N LEU A 38 -10.22 9.35 -15.03
CA LEU A 38 -8.89 9.55 -14.46
C LEU A 38 -8.12 10.59 -15.28
N THR A 39 -7.66 11.66 -14.63
CA THR A 39 -6.77 12.65 -15.26
C THR A 39 -5.34 12.12 -15.34
N GLU A 40 -4.53 12.74 -16.21
CA GLU A 40 -3.13 12.35 -16.35
C GLU A 40 -2.31 12.67 -15.08
N GLU A 41 -2.66 13.72 -14.34
CA GLU A 41 -2.01 14.01 -13.05
C GLU A 41 -2.30 12.91 -12.01
N MET A 42 -3.50 12.34 -12.01
CA MET A 42 -3.88 11.27 -11.08
C MET A 42 -3.15 9.96 -11.35
N LYS A 43 -2.77 9.70 -12.62
CA LYS A 43 -2.02 8.51 -13.01
C LYS A 43 -0.53 8.64 -12.72
N GLN A 44 -0.05 9.86 -12.47
CA GLN A 44 1.37 10.12 -12.32
C GLN A 44 1.91 9.52 -11.01
N GLY A 45 2.77 8.51 -11.14
CA GLY A 45 3.31 7.78 -9.99
C GLY A 45 2.34 6.77 -9.37
N ALA A 46 1.18 6.55 -9.99
CA ALA A 46 0.23 5.54 -9.56
C ALA A 46 0.52 4.18 -10.22
N ILE A 47 0.45 3.12 -9.43
CA ILE A 47 0.46 1.74 -9.91
C ILE A 47 -0.96 1.39 -10.37
N LEU A 48 -1.14 1.24 -11.68
CA LEU A 48 -2.42 0.82 -12.24
C LEU A 48 -2.61 -0.68 -12.01
N VAL A 49 -3.70 -1.04 -11.34
CA VAL A 49 -4.06 -2.42 -11.03
C VAL A 49 -5.34 -2.79 -11.75
N GLU A 50 -5.19 -3.65 -12.75
CA GLU A 50 -6.28 -4.32 -13.44
C GLU A 50 -6.39 -5.74 -12.90
N LYS A 51 -7.51 -6.03 -12.22
CA LYS A 51 -7.91 -7.38 -11.83
C LYS A 51 -9.21 -7.77 -12.52
#